data_AF-A0A0C2VU42-F1
#
_entry.id   AF-A0A0C2VU42-F1
#
_cell.length_a   1.000
_cell.length_b   1.000
_cell.length_c   1.000
_cell.angle_alpha   90.00
_cell.angle_beta   90.00
_cell.angle_gamma   90.00
#
_symmetry.space_group_name_H-M   'P 1'
#
loop_
_entity.id
_entity.type
_entity.pdbx_description
1 polymer ?
#
loop_
_entity_poly.entity_id
_entity_poly.type
_entity_poly.pdbx_seq_one_letter_code
_entity_poly.pdbx_strand_id
1 'polypeptide(L)'
;MEIVSFEQLDSTQNYLIEALEKSQLQAPLAVIASEQTGGIGSRENLWHSSRGDLLFSFALPLSWLPDDLPLGSSSIYFAYIMKETLIEFQSSIWLKWPNDIYYCENKIGGVVTKMIGKNLVCGMGVNLKKNQKGFEALSIGVEPTFVCKMYLNGLDKKPTWKHIFRKYKLEFDYHKNISTHIMGQKISLHNAVLCDDGSLLINKKRIYSLR
;
A
#
# COMPACT_ATOMS: atom_id res chain seq x y z
N MET A 1 -3.58 -17.48 3.01
CA MET A 1 -3.70 -16.72 4.27
C MET A 1 -5.16 -16.68 4.73
N GLU A 2 -5.46 -16.71 6.05
CA GLU A 2 -6.82 -16.51 6.56
C GLU A 2 -7.26 -15.04 6.43
N ILE A 3 -8.55 -14.80 6.17
CA ILE A 3 -9.13 -13.45 6.08
C ILE A 3 -10.30 -13.36 7.08
N VAL A 4 -10.16 -12.48 8.06
CA VAL A 4 -11.23 -12.14 9.01
C VAL A 4 -11.97 -10.90 8.50
N SER A 5 -13.30 -11.00 8.39
CA SER A 5 -14.14 -9.93 7.83
C SER A 5 -14.97 -9.27 8.92
N PHE A 6 -15.00 -7.95 8.93
CA PHE A 6 -15.82 -7.13 9.81
C PHE A 6 -16.74 -6.25 9.00
N GLU A 7 -17.93 -5.98 9.54
CA GLU A 7 -18.82 -5.01 8.90
C GLU A 7 -18.31 -3.58 9.11
N GLN A 8 -17.76 -3.28 10.29
CA GLN A 8 -17.23 -1.97 10.63
C GLN A 8 -16.08 -2.11 11.63
N LEU A 9 -15.02 -1.32 11.43
CA LEU A 9 -13.94 -1.12 12.39
C LEU A 9 -13.59 0.38 12.47
N ASP A 10 -12.83 0.79 13.49
CA ASP A 10 -12.15 2.08 13.45
C ASP A 10 -11.09 2.07 12.34
N SER A 11 -10.19 1.08 12.38
CA SER A 11 -9.12 0.88 11.43
C SER A 11 -8.67 -0.58 11.43
N THR A 12 -8.66 -1.22 10.25
CA THR A 12 -8.12 -2.57 10.10
C THR A 12 -6.64 -2.64 10.54
N GLN A 13 -5.90 -1.55 10.36
CA GLN A 13 -4.50 -1.42 10.76
C GLN A 13 -4.36 -1.42 12.29
N ASN A 14 -5.15 -0.61 13.00
CA ASN A 14 -5.11 -0.57 14.47
C ASN A 14 -5.55 -1.90 15.07
N TYR A 15 -6.64 -2.47 14.55
CA TYR A 15 -7.15 -3.75 15.00
C TYR A 15 -6.06 -4.84 14.97
N LEU A 16 -5.34 -4.97 13.84
CA LEU A 16 -4.25 -5.93 13.73
C LEU A 16 -3.07 -5.61 14.65
N ILE A 17 -2.67 -4.34 14.76
CA ILE A 17 -1.59 -3.91 15.65
C ILE A 17 -1.90 -4.31 17.09
N GLU A 18 -3.08 -3.94 17.60
CA GLU A 18 -3.49 -4.22 18.97
C GLU A 18 -3.60 -5.73 19.24
N ALA A 19 -4.20 -6.48 18.30
CA ALA A 19 -4.36 -7.91 18.45
C ALA A 19 -3.01 -8.65 18.49
N LEU A 20 -2.02 -8.19 17.71
CA LEU A 20 -0.66 -8.73 17.74
C LEU A 20 0.08 -8.35 19.02
N GLU A 21 0.00 -7.09 19.46
CA GLU A 21 0.63 -6.61 20.70
C GLU A 21 0.08 -7.36 21.93
N LYS A 22 -1.23 -7.64 21.94
CA LYS A 22 -1.91 -8.43 23.00
C LYS A 22 -1.77 -9.95 22.82
N SER A 23 -1.06 -10.40 21.77
CA SER A 23 -0.91 -11.83 21.42
C SER A 23 -2.23 -12.58 21.25
N GLN A 24 -3.30 -11.88 20.84
CA GLN A 24 -4.62 -12.44 20.59
C GLN A 24 -4.72 -13.11 19.22
N LEU A 25 -3.94 -12.62 18.25
CA LEU A 25 -3.86 -13.16 16.90
C LEU A 25 -2.39 -13.42 16.53
N GLN A 26 -2.16 -14.31 15.57
CA GLN A 26 -0.83 -14.66 15.09
C GLN A 26 -0.74 -14.53 13.57
N ALA A 27 0.32 -13.89 13.09
CA ALA A 27 0.60 -13.81 11.66
C ALA A 27 1.04 -15.18 11.09
N PRO A 28 0.71 -15.51 9.83
CA PRO A 28 0.10 -14.64 8.82
C PRO A 28 -1.44 -14.61 8.86
N LEU A 29 -2.03 -13.41 8.88
CA LEU A 29 -3.47 -13.20 8.77
C LEU A 29 -3.80 -11.88 8.06
N ALA A 30 -5.01 -11.79 7.50
CA ALA A 30 -5.58 -10.57 6.96
C ALA A 30 -6.91 -10.21 7.65
N VAL A 31 -7.20 -8.92 7.74
CA VAL A 31 -8.44 -8.36 8.26
C VAL A 31 -8.99 -7.37 7.24
N ILE A 32 -10.26 -7.53 6.87
CA ILE A 32 -10.97 -6.63 5.96
C ILE A 32 -12.21 -6.05 6.67
N ALA A 33 -12.54 -4.79 6.38
CA ALA A 33 -13.75 -4.14 6.89
C ALA A 33 -14.59 -3.56 5.75
N SER A 34 -15.93 -3.69 5.82
CA SER A 34 -16.82 -3.00 4.86
C SER A 34 -16.79 -1.47 5.04
N GLU A 35 -16.50 -1.00 6.25
CA GLU A 35 -16.40 0.42 6.62
C GLU A 35 -15.33 0.67 7.68
N GLN A 36 -14.63 1.81 7.56
CA GLN A 36 -13.70 2.32 8.58
C GLN A 36 -14.10 3.72 9.04
N THR A 37 -14.16 3.95 10.36
CA THR A 37 -14.50 5.27 10.95
C THR A 37 -13.28 6.12 11.28
N GLY A 38 -12.10 5.51 11.42
CA GLY A 38 -10.83 6.13 11.81
C GLY A 38 -9.65 5.63 10.97
N GLY A 39 -9.84 5.54 9.64
CA GLY A 39 -8.82 4.98 8.76
C GLY A 39 -7.49 5.71 8.79
N ILE A 40 -6.39 4.98 8.68
CA ILE A 40 -5.04 5.51 8.85
C ILE A 40 -4.34 5.63 7.51
N GLY A 41 -3.98 6.86 7.15
CA GLY A 41 -3.05 7.18 6.10
C GLY A 41 -1.64 7.38 6.62
N SER A 42 -0.71 7.60 5.69
CA SER A 42 0.69 7.84 6.03
C SER A 42 0.87 9.12 6.85
N ARG A 43 1.89 9.17 7.75
CA ARG A 43 2.14 10.31 8.66
C ARG A 43 0.92 10.67 9.51
N GLU A 44 0.17 9.65 9.95
CA GLU A 44 -0.99 9.80 10.84
C GLU A 44 -2.13 10.66 10.24
N ASN A 45 -2.10 10.89 8.93
CA ASN A 45 -3.22 11.50 8.23
C ASN A 45 -4.43 10.58 8.28
N LEU A 46 -5.63 11.14 8.34
CA LEU A 46 -6.86 10.38 8.23
C LEU A 46 -7.03 9.86 6.79
N TRP A 47 -7.30 8.57 6.63
CA TRP A 47 -7.75 7.98 5.38
C TRP A 47 -9.28 8.02 5.31
N HIS A 48 -9.82 8.85 4.42
CA HIS A 48 -11.24 8.91 4.18
C HIS A 48 -11.66 7.86 3.16
N SER A 49 -12.50 6.92 3.61
CA SER A 49 -13.07 5.86 2.77
C SER A 49 -14.60 5.89 2.79
N SER A 50 -15.19 5.08 1.94
CA SER A 50 -16.63 4.80 1.87
C SER A 50 -16.88 3.31 1.73
N ARG A 51 -18.10 2.86 2.04
CA ARG A 51 -18.51 1.49 1.79
C ARG A 51 -18.31 1.12 0.32
N GLY A 52 -17.72 -0.05 0.09
CA GLY A 52 -17.37 -0.52 -1.24
C GLY A 52 -15.95 -0.17 -1.67
N ASP A 53 -15.20 0.58 -0.87
CA ASP A 53 -13.74 0.68 -1.00
C ASP A 53 -13.07 -0.59 -0.47
N LEU A 54 -11.86 -0.87 -0.96
CA LEU A 54 -11.02 -1.92 -0.41
C LEU A 54 -10.29 -1.40 0.82
N LEU A 55 -10.70 -1.87 1.99
CA LEU A 55 -10.17 -1.48 3.29
C LEU A 55 -9.72 -2.72 4.04
N PHE A 56 -8.43 -3.05 3.94
CA PHE A 56 -7.90 -4.24 4.59
C PHE A 56 -6.47 -4.04 5.06
N SER A 57 -6.09 -4.80 6.07
CA SER A 57 -4.73 -4.89 6.56
C SER A 57 -4.33 -6.34 6.68
N PHE A 58 -3.05 -6.64 6.59
CA PHE A 58 -2.52 -7.97 6.83
C PHE A 58 -1.23 -7.91 7.63
N ALA A 59 -0.95 -8.98 8.35
CA ALA A 59 0.27 -9.13 9.13
C ALA A 59 1.06 -10.33 8.62
N LEU A 60 2.37 -10.15 8.49
CA LEU A 60 3.30 -11.19 8.05
C LEU A 60 4.47 -11.28 9.03
N PRO A 61 4.92 -12.49 9.43
CA PRO A 61 6.21 -12.64 10.08
C PRO A 61 7.33 -12.16 9.14
N LEU A 62 8.41 -11.57 9.67
CA LEU A 62 9.55 -11.15 8.84
C LEU A 62 10.14 -12.30 8.01
N SER A 63 10.16 -13.52 8.57
CA SER A 63 10.61 -14.74 7.87
C SER A 63 9.72 -15.16 6.70
N TRP A 64 8.56 -14.53 6.53
CA TRP A 64 7.68 -14.76 5.39
C TRP A 64 8.10 -13.94 4.18
N LEU A 65 8.68 -12.75 4.39
CA LEU A 65 9.06 -11.79 3.35
C LEU A 65 10.21 -12.32 2.46
N PRO A 66 10.35 -11.84 1.21
CA PRO A 66 11.51 -12.16 0.39
C PRO A 66 12.81 -11.71 1.07
N ASP A 67 13.84 -12.57 1.05
CA ASP A 67 15.14 -12.29 1.69
C ASP A 67 15.83 -11.05 1.10
N ASP A 68 15.53 -10.70 -0.15
CA ASP A 68 16.10 -9.57 -0.86
C ASP A 68 15.33 -8.26 -0.69
N LEU A 69 14.24 -8.24 0.09
CA LEU A 69 13.43 -7.05 0.36
C LEU A 69 14.07 -6.17 1.45
N PRO A 70 14.54 -4.95 1.12
CA PRO A 70 14.91 -3.99 2.15
C PRO A 70 13.64 -3.58 2.91
N LEU A 71 13.65 -3.71 4.25
CA LEU A 71 12.45 -3.47 5.06
C LEU A 71 11.90 -2.04 4.89
N GLY A 72 12.77 -1.05 4.68
CA GLY A 72 12.37 0.33 4.39
C GLY A 72 11.62 0.53 3.06
N SER A 73 11.62 -0.48 2.19
CA SER A 73 10.95 -0.47 0.89
C SER A 73 9.67 -1.30 0.89
N SER A 74 9.23 -1.81 2.05
CA SER A 74 8.06 -2.68 2.16
C SER A 74 6.78 -2.04 1.61
N SER A 75 6.57 -0.75 1.87
CA SER A 75 5.43 -0.01 1.34
C SER A 75 5.43 0.05 -0.20
N ILE A 76 6.59 0.26 -0.83
CA ILE A 76 6.74 0.20 -2.30
C ILE A 76 6.42 -1.21 -2.80
N TYR A 77 7.01 -2.23 -2.17
CA TYR A 77 6.84 -3.63 -2.54
C TYR A 77 5.37 -4.05 -2.52
N PHE A 78 4.68 -3.80 -1.41
CA PHE A 78 3.27 -4.18 -1.28
C PHE A 78 2.35 -3.33 -2.17
N ALA A 79 2.61 -2.03 -2.31
CA ALA A 79 1.83 -1.17 -3.19
C ALA A 79 1.98 -1.57 -4.67
N TYR A 80 3.18 -2.00 -5.09
CA TYR A 80 3.40 -2.45 -6.45
C TYR A 80 2.64 -3.75 -6.76
N ILE A 81 2.59 -4.71 -5.82
CA ILE A 81 1.76 -5.91 -5.96
C ILE A 81 0.27 -5.56 -6.07
N MET A 82 -0.20 -4.57 -5.29
CA MET A 82 -1.58 -4.09 -5.40
C MET A 82 -1.83 -3.45 -6.76
N LYS A 83 -0.91 -2.63 -7.25
CA LYS A 83 -0.98 -2.07 -8.60
C LYS A 83 -1.08 -3.17 -9.66
N GLU A 84 -0.23 -4.20 -9.62
CA GLU A 84 -0.32 -5.34 -10.55
C GLU A 84 -1.62 -6.14 -10.39
N THR A 85 -2.26 -6.09 -9.22
CA THR A 85 -3.60 -6.68 -9.02
C THR A 85 -4.69 -5.82 -9.67
N LEU A 86 -4.59 -4.49 -9.56
CA LEU A 86 -5.60 -3.56 -10.06
C LEU A 86 -5.57 -3.39 -11.59
N ILE A 87 -4.41 -3.60 -12.23
CA ILE A 87 -4.31 -3.52 -13.70
C ILE A 87 -5.14 -4.57 -14.44
N GLU A 88 -5.51 -5.66 -13.76
CA GLU A 88 -6.43 -6.69 -14.30
C GLU A 88 -7.86 -6.14 -14.49
N PHE A 89 -8.21 -5.04 -13.82
CA PHE A 89 -9.54 -4.41 -13.90
C PHE A 89 -9.54 -3.10 -14.67
N GLN A 90 -8.42 -2.36 -14.67
CA GLN A 90 -8.34 -1.04 -15.28
C GLN A 90 -6.89 -0.73 -15.70
N SER A 91 -6.73 -0.18 -16.89
CA SER A 91 -5.44 0.29 -17.39
C SER A 91 -5.01 1.59 -16.70
N SER A 92 -3.77 2.04 -16.91
CA SER A 92 -3.29 3.35 -16.42
C SER A 92 -3.23 3.47 -14.88
N ILE A 93 -3.08 2.34 -14.19
CA ILE A 93 -2.73 2.31 -12.76
C ILE A 93 -1.22 2.32 -12.62
N TRP A 94 -0.71 3.23 -11.78
CA TRP A 94 0.72 3.38 -11.55
C TRP A 94 0.99 3.75 -10.09
N LEU A 95 2.22 3.51 -9.65
CA LEU A 95 2.65 3.76 -8.28
C LEU A 95 3.45 5.06 -8.19
N LYS A 96 2.88 6.07 -7.54
CA LYS A 96 3.63 7.27 -7.18
C LYS A 96 4.45 7.01 -5.91
N TRP A 97 5.74 7.33 -6.00
CA TRP A 97 6.65 7.13 -4.87
C TRP A 97 6.19 7.89 -3.60
N PRO A 98 6.23 7.24 -2.42
CA PRO A 98 6.69 5.85 -2.22
C PRO A 98 5.57 4.79 -2.16
N ASN A 99 4.31 5.20 -2.00
CA ASN A 99 3.26 4.29 -1.54
C ASN A 99 1.85 4.66 -2.02
N ASP A 100 1.73 5.64 -2.92
CA ASP A 100 0.44 6.13 -3.38
C ASP A 100 0.07 5.46 -4.71
N ILE A 101 -1.09 4.82 -4.77
CA ILE A 101 -1.61 4.19 -5.99
C ILE A 101 -2.44 5.23 -6.73
N TYR A 102 -2.12 5.43 -8.00
CA TYR A 102 -2.76 6.41 -8.88
C TYR A 102 -3.50 5.73 -10.02
N TYR A 103 -4.62 6.33 -10.41
CA TYR A 103 -5.32 6.07 -11.67
C TYR A 103 -5.35 7.37 -12.46
N CYS A 104 -4.76 7.36 -13.66
CA CYS A 104 -4.49 8.59 -14.43
C CYS A 104 -3.73 9.61 -13.55
N GLU A 105 -4.27 10.79 -13.32
CA GLU A 105 -3.60 11.84 -12.53
C GLU A 105 -4.02 11.86 -11.05
N ASN A 106 -4.93 10.97 -10.65
CA ASN A 106 -5.57 11.02 -9.34
C ASN A 106 -5.11 9.89 -8.43
N LYS A 107 -4.88 10.22 -7.16
CA LYS A 107 -4.63 9.23 -6.12
C LYS A 107 -5.94 8.49 -5.83
N ILE A 108 -5.91 7.17 -5.95
CA ILE A 108 -7.04 6.28 -5.64
C ILE A 108 -6.76 5.38 -4.44
N GLY A 109 -5.51 5.25 -4.00
CA GLY A 109 -5.18 4.35 -2.91
C GLY A 109 -3.83 4.63 -2.28
N GLY A 110 -3.56 3.91 -1.20
CA GLY A 110 -2.29 3.99 -0.51
C GLY A 110 -2.03 2.81 0.40
N VAL A 111 -0.75 2.64 0.73
CA VAL A 111 -0.26 1.59 1.61
C VAL A 111 0.49 2.20 2.79
N VAL A 112 0.28 1.67 3.99
CA VAL A 112 1.04 2.01 5.20
C VAL A 112 1.62 0.75 5.81
N THR A 113 2.82 0.83 6.37
CA THR A 113 3.46 -0.30 7.02
C THR A 113 3.89 0.03 8.45
N LYS A 114 3.80 -0.95 9.36
CA LYS A 114 4.25 -0.82 10.74
C LYS A 114 4.86 -2.13 11.24
N MET A 115 6.01 -2.04 11.87
CA MET A 115 6.64 -3.17 12.57
C MET A 115 6.02 -3.35 13.95
N ILE A 116 5.57 -4.58 14.26
CA ILE A 116 5.07 -5.00 15.57
C ILE A 116 5.82 -6.28 15.97
N GLY A 117 6.80 -6.13 16.87
CA GLY A 117 7.70 -7.22 17.23
C GLY A 117 8.45 -7.77 16.00
N LYS A 118 8.23 -9.05 15.68
CA LYS A 118 8.79 -9.72 14.49
C LYS A 118 7.82 -9.80 13.31
N ASN A 119 6.72 -9.04 13.36
CA ASN A 119 5.71 -8.99 12.31
C ASN A 119 5.71 -7.63 11.63
N LEU A 120 5.47 -7.63 10.33
CA LEU A 120 5.19 -6.45 9.53
C LEU A 120 3.69 -6.41 9.25
N VAL A 121 3.03 -5.33 9.71
CA VAL A 121 1.62 -5.05 9.45
C VAL A 121 1.53 -4.08 8.29
N CYS A 122 0.78 -4.44 7.26
CA CYS A 122 0.58 -3.64 6.06
C CYS A 122 -0.91 -3.33 5.91
N GLY A 123 -1.26 -2.04 5.92
CA GLY A 123 -2.62 -1.54 5.74
C GLY A 123 -2.80 -0.94 4.36
N MET A 124 -3.94 -1.23 3.74
CA MET A 124 -4.26 -0.79 2.39
C MET A 124 -5.66 -0.19 2.32
N GLY A 125 -5.74 0.98 1.71
CA GLY A 125 -6.99 1.62 1.31
C GLY A 125 -6.98 1.88 -0.19
N VAL A 126 -7.99 1.40 -0.91
CA VAL A 126 -8.17 1.69 -2.35
C VAL A 126 -9.63 2.04 -2.64
N ASN A 127 -9.84 3.19 -3.26
CA ASN A 127 -11.14 3.67 -3.69
C ASN A 127 -11.59 2.89 -4.92
N LEU A 128 -12.54 1.97 -4.75
CA LEU A 128 -13.04 1.14 -5.85
C LEU A 128 -14.31 1.72 -6.48
N LYS A 129 -15.12 2.44 -5.70
CA LYS A 129 -16.38 3.06 -6.15
C LYS A 129 -16.34 4.56 -5.92
N LYS A 130 -16.90 5.34 -6.85
CA LYS A 130 -17.07 6.78 -6.64
C LYS A 130 -17.95 7.01 -5.43
N ASN A 131 -17.49 7.87 -4.53
CA ASN A 131 -18.25 8.26 -3.35
C ASN A 131 -18.75 9.70 -3.48
N GLN A 132 -19.74 10.05 -2.66
CA GLN A 132 -20.31 11.39 -2.62
C GLN A 132 -19.33 12.45 -2.09
N LYS A 133 -18.20 12.03 -1.52
CA LYS A 133 -17.16 12.93 -0.98
C LYS A 133 -16.19 13.44 -2.05
N GLY A 134 -16.37 13.03 -3.32
CA GLY A 134 -15.62 13.58 -4.45
C GLY A 134 -14.20 13.03 -4.60
N PHE A 135 -13.82 11.98 -3.87
CA PHE A 135 -12.55 11.30 -4.10
C PHE A 135 -12.59 10.48 -5.39
N GLU A 136 -11.51 10.52 -6.16
CA GLU A 136 -11.41 9.69 -7.36
C GLU A 136 -11.36 8.21 -6.99
N ALA A 137 -11.95 7.37 -7.84
CA ALA A 137 -12.06 5.95 -7.63
C ALA A 137 -11.88 5.20 -8.94
N LEU A 138 -11.48 3.94 -8.84
CA LEU A 138 -11.33 3.06 -10.00
C LEU A 138 -12.64 2.87 -10.78
N SER A 139 -13.78 3.04 -10.09
CA SER A 139 -15.14 3.00 -10.65
C SER A 139 -15.47 1.65 -11.31
N ILE A 140 -15.05 0.56 -10.67
CA ILE A 140 -15.25 -0.80 -11.17
C ILE A 140 -16.32 -1.53 -10.33
N GLY A 141 -17.13 -2.35 -11.00
CA GLY A 141 -18.20 -3.14 -10.37
C GLY A 141 -17.71 -4.41 -9.66
N VAL A 142 -16.55 -4.37 -9.02
CA VAL A 142 -15.95 -5.53 -8.34
C VAL A 142 -16.20 -5.46 -6.82
N GLU A 143 -16.35 -6.62 -6.21
CA GLU A 143 -16.45 -6.73 -4.76
C GLU A 143 -15.06 -6.57 -4.10
N PRO A 144 -14.92 -5.75 -3.03
CA PRO A 144 -13.64 -5.55 -2.35
C PRO A 144 -12.99 -6.85 -1.86
N THR A 145 -13.80 -7.79 -1.37
CA THR A 145 -13.33 -9.11 -0.91
C THR A 145 -12.71 -9.94 -2.03
N PHE A 146 -13.17 -9.77 -3.27
CA PHE A 146 -12.59 -10.44 -4.43
C PHE A 146 -11.21 -9.86 -4.77
N VAL A 147 -11.08 -8.53 -4.79
CA VAL A 147 -9.79 -7.85 -5.01
C VAL A 147 -8.79 -8.22 -3.91
N CYS A 148 -9.23 -8.24 -2.64
CA CYS A 148 -8.42 -8.68 -1.51
C CYS A 148 -7.88 -10.11 -1.70
N LYS A 149 -8.73 -11.06 -2.10
CA LYS A 149 -8.31 -12.45 -2.38
C LYS A 149 -7.31 -12.53 -3.53
N MET A 150 -7.53 -11.80 -4.62
CA MET A 150 -6.59 -11.74 -5.74
C MET A 150 -5.23 -11.18 -5.31
N TYR A 151 -5.23 -10.09 -4.54
CA TYR A 151 -4.02 -9.51 -3.99
C TYR A 151 -3.26 -10.50 -3.11
N LEU A 152 -3.93 -11.13 -2.15
CA LEU A 152 -3.31 -12.10 -1.24
C LEU A 152 -2.76 -13.32 -1.99
N ASN A 153 -3.44 -13.79 -3.06
CA ASN A 153 -2.92 -14.84 -3.92
C ASN A 153 -1.66 -14.39 -4.70
N GLY A 154 -1.60 -13.14 -5.15
CA GLY A 154 -0.42 -12.55 -5.78
C GLY A 154 0.74 -12.41 -4.80
N LEU A 155 0.42 -12.00 -3.57
CA LEU A 155 1.37 -11.88 -2.46
C LEU A 155 1.95 -13.24 -2.08
N ASP A 156 1.11 -14.28 -1.94
CA ASP A 156 1.51 -15.66 -1.58
C ASP A 156 2.52 -16.28 -2.57
N LYS A 157 2.66 -15.74 -3.79
CA LYS A 157 3.72 -16.12 -4.75
C LYS A 157 5.11 -15.61 -4.35
N LYS A 158 5.21 -14.72 -3.36
CA LYS A 158 6.45 -14.12 -2.83
C LYS A 158 7.39 -13.63 -3.92
N PRO A 159 6.95 -12.72 -4.82
CA PRO A 159 7.84 -12.18 -5.84
C PRO A 159 9.05 -11.52 -5.18
N THR A 160 10.24 -11.69 -5.74
CA THR A 160 11.45 -11.10 -5.16
C THR A 160 11.42 -9.58 -5.27
N TRP A 161 12.09 -8.88 -4.33
CA TRP A 161 12.27 -7.44 -4.43
C TRP A 161 12.95 -7.06 -5.74
N LYS A 162 13.98 -7.79 -6.16
CA LYS A 162 14.66 -7.56 -7.44
C LYS A 162 13.70 -7.61 -8.63
N HIS A 163 12.74 -8.53 -8.63
CA HIS A 163 11.74 -8.62 -9.70
C HIS A 163 10.80 -7.40 -9.71
N ILE A 164 10.23 -7.09 -8.55
CA ILE A 164 9.31 -5.96 -8.37
C ILE A 164 10.01 -4.63 -8.68
N PHE A 165 11.19 -4.42 -8.09
CA PHE A 165 11.96 -3.20 -8.21
C PHE A 165 12.39 -2.91 -9.66
N ARG A 166 12.77 -3.94 -10.44
CA ARG A 166 13.12 -3.76 -11.85
C ARG A 166 11.96 -3.15 -12.65
N LYS A 167 10.73 -3.63 -12.42
CA LYS A 167 9.54 -3.09 -13.08
C LYS A 167 9.22 -1.69 -12.55
N TYR A 168 9.23 -1.52 -11.23
CA TYR A 168 8.93 -0.25 -10.59
C TYR A 168 9.90 0.87 -11.00
N LYS A 169 11.19 0.56 -11.18
CA LYS A 169 12.20 1.54 -11.62
C LYS A 169 11.88 2.14 -12.98
N LEU A 170 11.44 1.31 -13.93
CA LEU A 170 11.01 1.78 -15.26
C LEU A 170 9.77 2.68 -15.17
N GLU A 171 8.78 2.28 -14.38
CA GLU A 171 7.56 3.07 -14.16
C GLU A 171 7.87 4.40 -13.45
N PHE A 172 8.73 4.38 -12.44
CA PHE A 172 9.19 5.58 -11.75
C PHE A 172 9.84 6.56 -12.73
N ASP A 173 10.75 6.09 -13.59
CA ASP A 173 11.43 6.94 -14.57
C ASP A 173 10.47 7.54 -15.60
N TYR A 174 9.40 6.82 -15.96
CA TYR A 174 8.36 7.32 -16.86
C TYR A 174 7.50 8.42 -16.20
N HIS A 175 7.19 8.28 -14.90
CA HIS A 175 6.31 9.21 -14.17
C HIS A 175 7.02 10.28 -13.33
N LYS A 176 8.37 10.32 -13.29
CA LYS A 176 9.11 11.22 -12.36
C LYS A 176 8.91 12.73 -12.60
N ASN A 177 8.24 13.14 -13.66
CA ASN A 177 7.90 14.55 -13.93
C ASN A 177 6.72 15.06 -13.07
N ILE A 178 6.74 14.72 -11.77
CA ILE A 178 5.71 15.03 -10.78
C ILE A 178 6.37 15.48 -9.47
N SER A 179 5.56 15.80 -8.45
CA SER A 179 6.06 16.11 -7.12
C SER A 179 5.51 15.16 -6.05
N THR A 180 6.26 14.99 -4.97
CA THR A 180 5.82 14.28 -3.76
C THR A 180 6.11 15.11 -2.51
N HIS A 181 5.49 14.76 -1.38
CA HIS A 181 5.72 15.47 -0.12
C HIS A 181 6.75 14.74 0.73
N ILE A 182 7.89 15.38 1.00
CA ILE A 182 8.99 14.85 1.80
C ILE A 182 9.24 15.84 2.94
N MET A 183 9.16 15.37 4.20
CA MET A 183 9.35 16.22 5.39
C MET A 183 8.49 17.50 5.38
N GLY A 184 7.23 17.39 4.96
CA GLY A 184 6.30 18.52 4.86
C GLY A 184 6.51 19.44 3.65
N GLN A 185 7.56 19.24 2.85
CA GLN A 185 7.86 20.06 1.68
C GLN A 185 7.48 19.33 0.38
N LYS A 186 6.95 20.07 -0.59
CA LYS A 186 6.71 19.57 -1.94
C LYS A 186 8.03 19.53 -2.71
N ILE A 187 8.48 18.34 -3.07
CA ILE A 187 9.73 18.11 -3.80
C ILE A 187 9.42 17.55 -5.18
N SER A 188 10.00 18.16 -6.22
CA SER A 188 9.93 17.65 -7.59
C SER A 188 10.79 16.40 -7.73
N LEU A 189 10.26 15.38 -8.41
CA LEU A 189 10.93 14.13 -8.70
C LEU A 189 11.71 14.14 -10.02
N HIS A 190 11.67 15.24 -10.78
CA HIS A 190 12.28 15.34 -12.12
C HIS A 190 13.77 14.90 -12.12
N ASN A 191 14.53 15.34 -11.12
CA ASN A 191 15.95 15.01 -10.96
C ASN A 191 16.21 13.90 -9.93
N ALA A 192 15.16 13.22 -9.46
CA ALA A 192 15.30 12.15 -8.48
C ALA A 192 15.81 10.87 -9.15
N VAL A 193 16.76 10.20 -8.50
CA VAL A 193 17.24 8.87 -8.92
C VAL A 193 16.73 7.84 -7.92
N LEU A 194 15.96 6.86 -8.39
CA LEU A 194 15.52 5.73 -7.58
C LEU A 194 16.66 4.73 -7.41
N CYS A 195 17.08 4.56 -6.16
CA CYS A 195 18.14 3.64 -5.75
C CYS A 195 17.60 2.22 -5.51
N ASP A 196 18.48 1.21 -5.54
CA ASP A 196 18.11 -0.21 -5.48
C ASP A 196 17.46 -0.64 -4.15
N ASP A 197 17.60 0.19 -3.11
CA ASP A 197 16.92 0.08 -1.82
C ASP A 197 15.56 0.81 -1.79
N GLY A 198 15.04 1.25 -2.93
CA GLY A 198 13.79 2.01 -3.04
C GLY A 198 13.86 3.45 -2.51
N SER A 199 15.01 3.90 -2.02
CA SER A 199 15.23 5.30 -1.62
C SER A 199 15.43 6.21 -2.84
N LEU A 200 15.21 7.51 -2.66
CA LEU A 200 15.48 8.52 -3.69
C LEU A 200 16.77 9.26 -3.38
N LEU A 201 17.60 9.46 -4.41
CA LEU A 201 18.69 10.42 -4.38
C LEU A 201 18.23 11.72 -5.05
N ILE A 202 18.12 12.79 -4.28
CA ILE A 202 17.70 14.13 -4.74
C ILE A 202 18.75 15.14 -4.28
N ASN A 203 19.36 15.90 -5.20
CA ASN A 203 20.39 16.89 -4.88
C ASN A 203 21.51 16.34 -3.97
N LYS A 204 22.00 15.12 -4.28
CA LYS A 204 23.01 14.37 -3.51
C LYS A 204 22.58 13.97 -2.08
N LYS A 205 21.32 14.16 -1.69
CA LYS A 205 20.75 13.69 -0.43
C LYS A 205 19.89 12.45 -0.67
N ARG A 206 20.12 11.41 0.13
CA ARG A 206 19.33 10.17 0.09
C ARG A 206 18.10 10.32 0.99
N ILE A 207 16.95 9.88 0.49
CA ILE A 207 15.66 10.00 1.15
C ILE A 207 14.97 8.63 1.14
N TYR A 208 14.69 8.09 2.32
CA TYR A 208 14.04 6.79 2.49
C TYR A 208 12.52 6.92 2.55
N SER A 209 11.81 5.86 2.13
CA SER A 209 10.38 5.71 2.40
C SER A 209 10.19 5.41 3.88
N LEU A 210 9.66 6.37 4.65
CA LEU A 210 9.28 6.19 6.05
C LEU A 210 7.76 5.93 6.16
N ARG A 211 7.24 4.97 5.39
CA ARG A 211 5.79 4.75 5.21
C ARG A 211 5.31 3.38 5.62
#